data_AF-A0A7V9LSR6-F1
#
_entry.id   AF-A0A7V9LSR6-F1
#
_cell.length_a   1.000
_cell.length_b   1.000
_cell.length_c   1.000
_cell.angle_alpha   90.00
_cell.angle_beta   90.00
_cell.angle_gamma   90.00
#
_symmetry.space_group_name_H-M   'P 1'
#
loop_
_entity.id
_entity.type
_entity.pdbx_description
1 polymer ?
#
loop_
_entity_poly.entity_id
_entity_poly.type
_entity_poly.pdbx_seq_one_letter_code
_entity_poly.pdbx_strand_id
1 'polypeptide(L)'
;MPFPETGSARADLTSQISSVIDLFNDPAISRPFVALISEAPHDTELAEALRGRFIAARRADAREVFTQAVQRGEVRPDLFNDPAIDALYGALYYRLLVSGEPLTRRYAQTLVEQLYPALAMRPSP
;
A
#
# COMPACT_ATOMS: atom_id res chain seq x y z
N MET A 1 -11.69 -0.59 0.44
CA MET A 1 -12.19 0.79 0.23
C MET A 1 -11.79 1.15 -1.19
N PRO A 2 -12.71 1.63 -2.04
CA PRO A 2 -12.33 2.12 -3.36
C PRO A 2 -11.42 3.34 -3.19
N PHE A 3 -10.47 3.51 -4.09
CA PHE A 3 -9.62 4.68 -4.06
C PHE A 3 -10.41 5.93 -4.47
N PRO A 4 -10.11 7.10 -3.89
CA PRO A 4 -10.68 8.35 -4.37
C PRO A 4 -10.05 8.73 -5.71
N GLU A 5 -10.87 9.15 -6.67
CA GLU A 5 -10.43 9.65 -7.97
C GLU A 5 -10.27 11.17 -7.89
N THR A 6 -9.20 11.64 -7.25
CA THR A 6 -8.99 13.09 -7.05
C THR A 6 -8.36 13.78 -8.26
N GLY A 7 -7.99 13.01 -9.29
CA GLY A 7 -7.27 13.49 -10.47
C GLY A 7 -5.78 13.73 -10.22
N SER A 8 -5.23 13.23 -9.10
CA SER A 8 -3.80 13.25 -8.82
C SER A 8 -3.37 11.94 -8.17
N ALA A 9 -2.53 11.17 -8.85
CA ALA A 9 -2.00 9.90 -8.36
C ALA A 9 -1.29 10.05 -7.02
N ARG A 10 -0.58 11.16 -6.79
CA ARG A 10 0.03 11.47 -5.48
C ARG A 10 -1.03 11.55 -4.37
N ALA A 11 -2.12 12.26 -4.62
CA ALA A 11 -3.20 12.42 -3.66
C ALA A 11 -3.97 11.11 -3.44
N ASP A 12 -4.24 10.38 -4.53
CA ASP A 12 -4.92 9.08 -4.51
C ASP A 12 -4.11 8.07 -3.67
N LEU A 13 -2.79 7.98 -3.90
CA LEU A 13 -1.87 7.14 -3.11
C LEU A 13 -1.81 7.58 -1.64
N THR A 14 -1.70 8.88 -1.37
CA THR A 14 -1.67 9.40 0.01
C THR A 14 -2.94 9.06 0.75
N SER A 15 -4.09 9.16 0.08
CA SER A 15 -5.39 8.83 0.66
C SER A 15 -5.49 7.34 0.99
N GLN A 16 -5.11 6.47 0.06
CA GLN A 16 -5.11 5.02 0.30
C GLN A 16 -4.22 4.63 1.48
N ILE A 17 -2.96 5.10 1.50
CA ILE A 17 -2.04 4.76 2.58
C ILE A 17 -2.58 5.30 3.91
N SER A 18 -3.21 6.47 3.92
CA SER A 18 -3.90 6.99 5.11
C SER A 18 -5.06 6.09 5.54
N SER A 19 -5.89 5.59 4.62
CA SER A 19 -6.98 4.67 4.94
C SER A 19 -6.49 3.34 5.50
N VAL A 20 -5.39 2.79 4.96
CA VAL A 20 -4.77 1.57 5.50
C VAL A 20 -4.21 1.81 6.90
N ILE A 21 -3.61 2.98 7.13
CA ILE A 21 -3.17 3.39 8.47
C ILE A 21 -4.35 3.46 9.44
N ASP A 22 -5.47 4.07 9.06
CA ASP A 22 -6.65 4.14 9.92
C ASP A 22 -7.18 2.75 10.27
N LEU A 23 -7.19 1.81 9.30
CA LEU A 23 -7.55 0.41 9.53
C LEU A 23 -6.60 -0.26 10.53
N PHE A 24 -5.29 -0.04 10.42
CA PHE A 24 -4.33 -0.65 11.35
C PHE A 24 -4.28 0.02 12.73
N ASN A 25 -4.75 1.26 12.84
CA ASN A 25 -4.94 1.93 14.11
C ASN A 25 -6.17 1.41 14.89
N ASP A 26 -7.07 0.66 14.24
CA ASP A 26 -8.15 -0.06 14.91
C ASP A 26 -7.63 -1.42 15.45
N PRO A 27 -7.56 -1.62 16.78
CA PRO A 27 -7.12 -2.89 17.36
C PRO A 27 -7.99 -4.09 17.00
N ALA A 28 -9.27 -3.87 16.67
CA ALA A 28 -10.17 -4.93 16.21
C ALA A 28 -9.77 -5.49 14.85
N ILE A 29 -9.04 -4.69 14.04
CA ILE A 29 -8.57 -5.07 12.71
C ILE A 29 -7.11 -5.50 12.76
N SER A 30 -6.24 -4.74 13.45
CA SER A 30 -4.80 -5.01 13.45
C SER A 30 -4.43 -6.27 14.22
N ARG A 31 -5.07 -6.56 15.37
CA ARG A 31 -4.72 -7.76 16.15
C ARG A 31 -4.94 -9.07 15.40
N PRO A 32 -6.12 -9.32 14.77
CA PRO A 32 -6.29 -10.52 13.95
C PRO A 32 -5.32 -10.58 12.78
N PHE A 33 -5.05 -9.45 12.13
CA PHE A 33 -4.12 -9.40 10.99
C PHE A 33 -2.69 -9.78 11.40
N VAL A 34 -2.19 -9.23 12.50
CA VAL A 34 -0.86 -9.57 13.05
C VAL A 34 -0.78 -11.05 13.43
N ALA A 35 -1.82 -11.58 14.07
CA ALA A 35 -1.89 -13.01 14.42
C ALA A 35 -1.83 -13.90 13.17
N LEU A 36 -2.63 -13.58 12.14
CA LEU A 36 -2.64 -14.32 10.87
C LEU A 36 -1.27 -14.30 10.18
N ILE A 37 -0.60 -13.15 10.11
CA ILE A 37 0.74 -13.05 9.52
C ILE A 37 1.77 -13.84 10.32
N SER A 38 1.68 -13.83 11.65
CA SER A 38 2.63 -14.53 12.52
C SER A 38 2.51 -16.05 12.42
N GLU A 39 1.31 -16.55 12.16
CA GLU A 39 1.04 -17.99 12.05
C GLU A 39 1.29 -18.54 10.63
N ALA A 40 1.12 -17.71 9.59
CA ALA A 40 1.27 -18.14 8.19
C ALA A 40 2.58 -18.89 7.85
N PRO A 41 3.75 -18.60 8.43
CA PRO A 41 4.96 -19.39 8.17
C PRO A 41 4.89 -20.84 8.64
N HIS A 42 4.01 -21.15 9.59
CA HIS A 42 3.86 -22.48 10.19
C HIS A 42 2.69 -23.29 9.61
N ASP A 43 1.79 -22.63 8.86
CA ASP A 43 0.61 -23.24 8.24
C ASP A 43 0.51 -22.81 6.77
N THR A 44 0.73 -23.78 5.87
CA THR A 44 0.74 -23.53 4.42
C THR A 44 -0.66 -23.17 3.88
N GLU A 45 -1.72 -23.80 4.40
CA GLU A 45 -3.09 -23.50 3.98
C GLU A 45 -3.47 -22.07 4.40
N LEU A 46 -3.09 -21.69 5.62
CA LEU A 46 -3.26 -20.33 6.11
C LEU A 46 -2.48 -19.32 5.27
N ALA A 47 -1.23 -19.63 4.92
CA ALA A 47 -0.40 -18.76 4.09
C ALA A 47 -0.99 -18.56 2.70
N GLU A 48 -1.52 -19.62 2.08
CA GLU A 48 -2.21 -19.54 0.80
C GLU A 48 -3.50 -18.73 0.88
N ALA A 49 -4.31 -18.94 1.92
CA ALA A 49 -5.52 -18.17 2.15
C ALA A 49 -5.23 -16.68 2.36
N LEU A 50 -4.22 -16.36 3.19
CA LEU A 50 -3.78 -14.99 3.44
C LEU A 50 -3.31 -14.31 2.14
N ARG A 51 -2.47 -14.99 1.35
CA ARG A 51 -1.98 -14.46 0.07
C ARG A 51 -3.10 -14.31 -0.95
N GLY A 52 -3.91 -15.35 -1.14
CA GLY A 52 -4.90 -15.43 -2.21
C GLY A 52 -6.17 -14.61 -1.96
N ARG A 53 -6.57 -14.40 -0.70
CA ARG A 53 -7.81 -13.67 -0.37
C ARG A 53 -7.55 -12.25 0.10
N PHE A 54 -6.61 -12.07 1.02
CA PHE A 54 -6.39 -10.76 1.63
C PHE A 54 -5.37 -9.94 0.85
N ILE A 55 -4.16 -10.48 0.66
CA ILE A 55 -3.06 -9.74 0.02
C ILE A 55 -3.36 -9.50 -1.46
N ALA A 56 -3.83 -10.52 -2.20
CA ALA A 56 -4.16 -10.38 -3.61
C ALA A 56 -5.22 -9.31 -3.87
N ALA A 57 -6.29 -9.26 -3.05
CA ALA A 57 -7.32 -8.23 -3.16
C ALA A 57 -6.74 -6.83 -2.95
N ARG A 58 -5.91 -6.63 -1.91
CA ARG A 58 -5.27 -5.33 -1.65
C ARG A 58 -4.28 -4.92 -2.74
N ARG A 59 -3.55 -5.87 -3.31
CA ARG A 59 -2.67 -5.62 -4.47
C ARG A 59 -3.48 -5.27 -5.73
N ALA A 60 -4.62 -5.92 -5.95
CA ALA A 60 -5.50 -5.61 -7.07
C ALA A 60 -6.06 -4.18 -6.96
N ASP A 61 -6.53 -3.79 -5.76
CA ASP A 61 -7.00 -2.43 -5.49
C ASP A 61 -5.89 -1.40 -5.79
N ALA A 62 -4.65 -1.65 -5.33
CA ALA A 62 -3.51 -0.77 -5.63
C ALA A 62 -3.18 -0.71 -7.12
N ARG A 63 -3.28 -1.85 -7.83
CA ARG A 63 -3.01 -1.95 -9.26
C ARG A 63 -3.95 -1.10 -10.10
N GLU A 64 -5.21 -1.03 -9.72
CA GLU A 64 -6.22 -0.22 -10.42
C GLU A 64 -5.83 1.27 -10.43
N VAL A 65 -5.40 1.80 -9.28
CA VAL A 65 -5.05 3.23 -9.17
C VAL A 65 -3.78 3.60 -9.90
N PHE A 66 -2.76 2.76 -9.82
CA PHE A 66 -1.58 2.98 -10.64
C PHE A 66 -1.91 2.90 -12.13
N THR A 67 -2.81 2.01 -12.54
CA THR A 67 -3.27 1.94 -13.94
C THR A 67 -3.92 3.25 -14.37
N GLN A 68 -4.80 3.81 -13.54
CA GLN A 68 -5.43 5.11 -13.80
C GLN A 68 -4.39 6.25 -13.84
N ALA A 69 -3.41 6.24 -12.93
CA ALA A 69 -2.32 7.22 -12.91
C ALA A 69 -1.43 7.17 -14.17
N VAL A 70 -1.17 5.98 -14.68
CA VAL A 70 -0.44 5.76 -15.95
C VAL A 70 -1.26 6.27 -17.13
N GLN A 71 -2.56 5.98 -17.18
CA GLN A 71 -3.45 6.46 -18.24
C GLN A 71 -3.53 8.00 -18.30
N ARG A 72 -3.40 8.66 -17.15
CA ARG A 72 -3.33 10.14 -17.05
C ARG A 72 -1.94 10.72 -17.35
N GLY A 73 -0.93 9.88 -17.57
CA GLY A 73 0.44 10.32 -17.81
C GLY A 73 1.16 10.89 -16.58
N GLU A 74 0.70 10.53 -15.37
CA GLU A 74 1.29 11.01 -14.12
C GLU A 74 2.42 10.10 -13.60
N VAL A 75 2.29 8.79 -13.85
CA VAL A 75 3.22 7.75 -13.40
C VAL A 75 3.82 7.04 -14.61
N ARG A 76 5.10 6.69 -14.53
CA ARG A 76 5.76 5.96 -15.60
C ARG A 76 5.25 4.52 -15.70
N PRO A 77 4.89 4.03 -16.89
CA PRO A 77 4.32 2.69 -17.07
C PRO A 77 5.31 1.56 -16.71
N ASP A 78 6.61 1.79 -16.82
CA ASP A 78 7.68 0.82 -16.47
C ASP A 78 7.87 0.66 -14.95
N LEU A 79 7.40 1.63 -14.16
CA LEU A 79 7.51 1.62 -12.71
C LEU A 79 6.22 1.28 -11.98
N PHE A 80 5.18 0.92 -12.75
CA PHE A 80 4.03 0.22 -12.22
C PHE A 80 4.34 -1.27 -12.06
N ASN A 81 4.99 -1.63 -10.96
CA ASN A 81 5.36 -3.01 -10.68
C ASN A 81 5.11 -3.40 -9.21
N ASP A 82 5.16 -4.71 -8.97
CA ASP A 82 5.03 -5.27 -7.63
C ASP A 82 5.98 -4.63 -6.59
N PRO A 83 7.26 -4.33 -6.92
CA PRO A 83 8.15 -3.58 -6.03
C PRO A 83 7.64 -2.23 -5.54
N ALA A 84 6.95 -1.44 -6.37
CA ALA A 84 6.39 -0.15 -5.94
C ALA A 84 5.27 -0.35 -4.89
N ILE A 85 4.44 -1.37 -5.08
CA ILE A 85 3.40 -1.76 -4.13
C ILE A 85 4.05 -2.27 -2.84
N ASP A 86 5.09 -3.10 -2.95
CA ASP A 86 5.82 -3.66 -1.81
C ASP A 86 6.49 -2.56 -0.98
N ALA A 87 7.06 -1.53 -1.62
CA ALA A 87 7.66 -0.41 -0.91
C ALA A 87 6.65 0.37 -0.05
N LEU A 88 5.42 0.57 -0.57
CA LEU A 88 4.36 1.28 0.15
C LEU A 88 3.79 0.44 1.29
N TYR A 89 3.32 -0.77 1.01
CA TYR A 89 2.67 -1.62 2.01
C TYR A 89 3.66 -2.24 2.99
N GLY A 90 4.85 -2.62 2.51
CA GLY A 90 5.92 -3.16 3.35
C GLY A 90 6.38 -2.17 4.42
N ALA A 91 6.42 -0.87 4.10
CA ALA A 91 6.73 0.18 5.08
C ALA A 91 5.68 0.28 6.20
N LEU A 92 4.41 -0.01 5.92
CA LEU A 92 3.34 -0.07 6.93
C LEU A 92 3.47 -1.35 7.76
N TYR A 93 3.69 -2.48 7.11
CA TYR A 93 3.88 -3.78 7.78
C TYR A 93 5.11 -3.78 8.68
N TYR A 94 6.20 -3.14 8.28
CA TYR A 94 7.39 -2.99 9.10
C TYR A 94 7.08 -2.24 10.41
N ARG A 95 6.36 -1.12 10.35
CA ARG A 95 5.94 -0.40 11.57
C ARG A 95 4.99 -1.21 12.43
N LEU A 96 4.04 -1.91 11.80
CA LEU A 96 3.04 -2.69 12.51
C LEU A 96 3.61 -3.94 13.19
N LEU A 97 4.52 -4.66 12.52
CA LEU A 97 4.97 -6.00 12.92
C LEU A 97 6.35 -5.99 13.57
N VAL A 98 7.20 -5.02 13.24
CA VAL A 98 8.63 -5.05 13.60
C VAL A 98 8.99 -3.89 14.51
N SER A 99 8.84 -2.65 14.06
CA SER A 99 9.37 -1.50 14.80
C SER A 99 8.42 -0.96 15.87
N GLY A 100 7.12 -1.23 15.76
CA GLY A 100 6.10 -0.68 16.67
C GLY A 100 5.91 0.84 16.59
N GLU A 101 6.51 1.50 15.59
CA GLU A 101 6.42 2.95 15.43
C GLU A 101 5.00 3.36 15.02
N PRO A 102 4.49 4.53 15.49
CA PRO A 102 3.11 4.93 15.21
C PRO A 102 2.81 5.02 13.71
N LEU A 103 1.65 4.49 13.32
CA LEU A 103 1.07 4.69 11.99
C LEU A 103 0.23 5.97 12.01
N THR A 104 0.73 7.04 11.40
CA THR A 104 0.07 8.35 11.38
C THR A 104 -0.21 8.81 9.95
N ARG A 105 -1.22 9.66 9.78
CA ARG A 105 -1.50 10.30 8.47
C ARG A 105 -0.32 11.13 7.95
N ARG A 106 0.46 11.73 8.85
CA ARG A 106 1.72 12.40 8.50
C ARG A 106 2.74 11.41 7.92
N TYR A 107 2.84 10.21 8.49
CA TYR A 107 3.71 9.17 7.94
C TYR A 107 3.28 8.75 6.54
N ALA A 108 1.97 8.59 6.28
CA ALA A 108 1.47 8.32 4.92
C ALA A 108 1.91 9.40 3.92
N GLN A 109 1.75 10.68 4.27
CA GLN A 109 2.17 11.81 3.44
C GLN A 109 3.66 11.77 3.15
N THR A 110 4.50 11.64 4.19
CA THR A 110 5.96 11.59 4.04
C THR A 110 6.41 10.39 3.20
N LEU A 111 5.84 9.22 3.43
CA LEU A 111 6.19 8.00 2.69
C LEU A 111 5.88 8.16 1.19
N VAL A 112 4.68 8.63 0.86
CA VAL A 112 4.29 8.87 -0.54
C VAL A 112 5.15 9.97 -1.15
N GLU A 113 5.43 11.07 -0.44
CA GLU A 113 6.29 12.15 -0.92
C GLU A 113 7.71 11.70 -1.26
N GLN A 114 8.27 10.75 -0.50
CA GLN A 114 9.61 10.23 -0.74
C GLN A 114 9.65 9.25 -1.91
N LEU A 115 8.60 8.44 -2.09
CA LEU A 115 8.58 7.41 -3.14
C LEU A 115 8.04 7.93 -4.48
N TYR A 116 7.12 8.89 -4.47
CA TYR A 116 6.45 9.38 -5.66
C TYR A 116 7.39 9.97 -6.72
N PRO A 117 8.46 10.73 -6.39
CA PRO A 117 9.40 11.23 -7.40
C PRO A 117 10.10 10.13 -8.21
N ALA A 118 10.27 8.94 -7.62
CA ALA A 118 10.80 7.79 -8.34
C ALA A 118 9.77 7.25 -9.34
N LEU A 119 8.47 7.36 -9.07
CA LEU A 119 7.38 6.83 -9.90
C LEU A 119 6.88 7.84 -10.95
N ALA A 120 7.01 9.13 -10.66
CA ALA A 120 6.51 10.21 -11.49
C ALA A 120 7.13 10.21 -12.89
N MET A 121 6.31 10.56 -13.89
CA MET A 121 6.81 10.92 -15.22
C MET A 121 7.82 12.07 -15.08
N ARG A 122 9.01 11.91 -15.67
CA ARG A 122 9.95 13.03 -15.79
C ARG A 122 9.47 13.95 -16.92
N PRO A 123 9.55 15.28 -16.75
CA PRO A 123 9.38 16.16 -17.89
C PRO A 123 10.40 15.80 -18.97
N SER A 124 9.95 15.69 -20.22
CA SER A 124 10.86 15.59 -21.36
C SER A 124 11.81 16.79 -21.35
N PRO A 125 13.11 16.59 -21.66
CA PRO A 125 14.08 17.68 -21.74
C PRO A 125 13.71 18.72 -22.79
#